data_AF-A0A8B6YJN4-F1
#
_entry.id   AF-A0A8B6YJN4-F1
#
_cell.length_a   1.000
_cell.length_b   1.000
_cell.length_c   1.000
_cell.angle_alpha   90.00
_cell.angle_beta   90.00
_cell.angle_gamma   90.00
#
_symmetry.space_group_name_H-M   'P 1'
#
loop_
_entity.id
_entity.type
_entity.pdbx_description
1 polymer ?
#
loop_
_entity_poly.entity_id
_entity_poly.type
_entity_poly.pdbx_seq_one_letter_code
_entity_poly.pdbx_strand_id
1 'polypeptide(L)'
;MNYTMKKEQIFLAFVCLLLSCASAPLTAVPEEDEEHTNSTDAELPPLKLVHSFCALKADDGPCKAMMKRFFFNIHTQQCEEFVYGGCEGNQNRFESLEECKEKCTRDYPKKIRTKTILQKEKPDFCFLEEDAGICRGYITRYFYNNQSKQCERFKYGGCLGNLNNFESLEECKNTCGDELNDFQVNDYRTPLDAVNNDSLTPQPTKASSFFVTTERTNDGWKNADHTYQVFLNIICIHASMFILRLRSILCIC
;
A
#
# COMPACT_ATOMS: atom_id res chain seq x y z
N MET A 1 -11.00 54.99 -61.84
CA MET A 1 -11.07 53.53 -61.64
C MET A 1 -11.06 53.29 -60.13
N ASN A 2 -12.21 53.00 -59.54
CA ASN A 2 -12.32 52.64 -58.13
C ASN A 2 -11.87 51.18 -57.97
N TYR A 3 -10.77 50.96 -57.25
CA TYR A 3 -10.28 49.63 -56.92
C TYR A 3 -10.90 49.20 -55.59
N THR A 4 -11.91 48.35 -55.64
CA THR A 4 -12.52 47.73 -54.46
C THR A 4 -11.66 46.55 -54.00
N MET A 5 -10.80 46.78 -53.00
CA MET A 5 -10.07 45.69 -52.35
C MET A 5 -11.03 44.83 -51.51
N LYS A 6 -11.00 43.52 -51.71
CA LYS A 6 -11.77 42.53 -50.93
C LYS A 6 -11.31 42.53 -49.47
N LYS A 7 -12.26 42.38 -48.55
CA LYS A 7 -12.10 42.44 -47.08
C LYS A 7 -11.01 41.51 -46.51
N GLU A 8 -10.66 40.44 -47.24
CA GLU A 8 -9.63 39.47 -46.85
C GLU A 8 -8.20 39.97 -47.06
N GLN A 9 -7.96 40.93 -47.96
CA GLN A 9 -6.63 41.51 -48.20
C GLN A 9 -6.27 42.64 -47.21
N ILE A 10 -7.25 43.14 -46.45
CA ILE A 10 -7.02 44.12 -45.39
C ILE A 10 -6.50 43.39 -44.13
N PHE A 11 -7.00 42.19 -43.86
CA PHE A 11 -6.66 41.46 -42.64
C PHE A 11 -5.21 40.93 -42.63
N LEU A 12 -4.70 40.49 -43.78
CA LEU A 12 -3.29 40.06 -43.94
C LEU A 12 -2.30 41.22 -43.79
N ALA A 13 -2.66 42.44 -44.21
CA ALA A 13 -1.81 43.61 -44.05
C ALA A 13 -1.68 44.06 -42.58
N PHE A 14 -2.72 43.85 -41.75
CA PHE A 14 -2.67 44.15 -40.31
C PHE A 14 -1.84 43.13 -39.51
N VAL A 15 -1.89 41.85 -39.89
CA VAL A 15 -1.10 40.78 -39.23
C VAL A 15 0.40 40.95 -39.50
N CYS A 16 0.80 41.40 -40.70
CA CYS A 16 2.20 41.68 -41.01
C CYS A 16 2.75 42.95 -40.32
N LEU A 17 1.90 43.94 -40.01
CA LEU A 17 2.33 45.21 -39.40
C LEU A 17 2.50 45.11 -37.87
N LEU A 18 1.87 44.12 -37.22
CA LEU A 18 2.03 43.84 -35.78
C LEU A 18 3.19 42.88 -35.47
N LEU A 19 3.66 42.10 -36.45
CA LEU A 19 4.79 41.18 -36.29
C LEU A 19 6.17 41.81 -36.56
N SER A 20 6.23 43.10 -36.92
CA SER A 20 7.48 43.81 -37.25
C SER A 20 7.93 44.85 -36.21
N CYS A 21 7.30 44.93 -35.04
CA CYS A 21 7.65 45.90 -34.00
C CYS A 21 8.04 45.21 -32.68
N ALA A 22 9.20 44.56 -32.63
CA ALA A 22 9.99 44.41 -31.40
C ALA A 22 11.33 43.74 -31.73
N SER A 23 12.30 44.51 -32.18
CA SER A 23 13.71 44.13 -32.02
C SER A 23 14.59 45.37 -31.97
N ALA A 24 15.34 45.47 -30.85
CA ALA A 24 16.55 46.26 -30.58
C ALA A 24 16.42 47.20 -29.34
N PRO A 25 17.52 47.52 -28.64
CA PRO A 25 17.78 47.00 -27.29
C PRO A 25 17.90 48.13 -26.24
N LEU A 26 17.40 47.92 -25.02
CA LEU A 26 17.55 48.90 -23.94
C LEU A 26 18.01 48.22 -22.65
N THR A 27 19.31 48.41 -22.40
CA THR A 27 19.95 48.74 -21.12
C THR A 27 19.25 48.27 -19.84
N ALA A 28 19.94 47.35 -19.18
CA ALA A 28 19.74 46.92 -17.81
C ALA A 28 19.59 48.10 -16.83
N VAL A 29 18.44 48.15 -16.16
CA VAL A 29 18.31 48.64 -14.79
C VAL A 29 18.31 47.36 -13.93
N PRO A 30 19.15 47.24 -12.88
CA PRO A 30 19.06 46.14 -11.95
C PRO A 30 17.77 46.36 -11.15
N GLU A 31 16.71 45.64 -11.52
CA GLU A 31 15.61 45.40 -10.58
C GLU A 31 16.18 44.50 -9.49
N GLU A 32 16.01 44.96 -8.26
CA GLU A 32 16.45 44.31 -7.04
C GLU A 32 16.06 42.84 -7.09
N ASP A 33 17.07 41.98 -7.25
CA ASP A 33 16.94 40.55 -7.08
C ASP A 33 16.40 40.34 -5.67
N GLU A 34 15.10 40.05 -5.55
CA GLU A 34 14.55 39.57 -4.30
C GLU A 34 15.39 38.39 -3.88
N GLU A 35 16.05 38.63 -2.75
CA GLU A 35 16.88 37.74 -1.97
C GLU A 35 16.63 36.28 -2.34
N HIS A 36 17.59 35.72 -3.08
CA HIS A 36 17.83 34.29 -3.14
C HIS A 36 18.15 33.87 -1.70
N THR A 37 17.10 33.71 -0.89
CA THR A 37 17.16 33.03 0.37
C THR A 37 17.57 31.62 0.00
N ASN A 38 18.85 31.38 0.24
CA ASN A 38 19.47 30.08 0.21
C ASN A 38 18.74 29.26 1.26
N SER A 39 17.58 28.71 0.90
CA SER A 39 16.84 27.76 1.70
C SER A 39 17.76 26.57 1.77
N THR A 40 18.46 26.47 2.88
CA THR A 40 18.92 25.19 3.38
C THR A 40 17.69 24.30 3.40
N ASP A 41 17.49 23.54 2.33
CA ASP A 41 16.55 22.45 2.27
C ASP A 41 16.98 21.49 3.38
N ALA A 42 16.38 21.69 4.55
CA ALA A 42 16.39 20.71 5.61
C ALA A 42 15.67 19.51 5.01
N GLU A 43 16.43 18.58 4.47
CA GLU A 43 15.96 17.31 3.95
C GLU A 43 15.11 16.68 5.06
N LEU A 44 13.79 16.79 4.91
CA LEU A 44 12.86 16.22 5.87
C LEU A 44 13.16 14.73 5.93
N PRO A 45 13.35 14.16 7.13
CA PRO A 45 13.68 12.75 7.26
C PRO A 45 12.62 11.90 6.54
N PRO A 46 13.02 10.80 5.88
CA PRO A 46 12.11 9.99 5.09
C PRO A 46 10.91 9.55 5.93
N LEU A 47 9.70 9.88 5.45
CA LEU A 47 8.44 9.61 6.14
C LEU A 47 8.18 8.08 6.22
N LYS A 48 8.61 7.43 7.30
CA LYS A 48 8.16 6.06 7.66
C LYS A 48 6.75 6.10 8.23
N LEU A 49 5.73 6.03 7.41
CA LEU A 49 4.35 6.02 7.91
C LEU A 49 4.03 4.66 8.55
N VAL A 50 3.12 4.67 9.53
CA VAL A 50 2.59 3.43 10.12
C VAL A 50 1.72 2.71 9.10
N HIS A 51 0.96 3.46 8.31
CA HIS A 51 0.14 2.96 7.21
C HIS A 51 0.33 3.84 5.97
N SER A 52 0.41 3.24 4.79
CA SER A 52 0.64 3.95 3.53
C SER A 52 -0.49 4.90 3.15
N PHE A 53 -1.73 4.57 3.52
CA PHE A 53 -2.88 5.42 3.23
C PHE A 53 -2.75 6.80 3.85
N CYS A 54 -1.98 6.96 4.94
CA CYS A 54 -1.71 8.26 5.55
C CYS A 54 -1.00 9.22 4.57
N ALA A 55 -0.39 8.73 3.49
CA ALA A 55 0.22 9.56 2.45
C ALA A 55 -0.76 10.03 1.36
N LEU A 56 -1.99 9.54 1.35
CA LEU A 56 -2.99 9.95 0.35
C LEU A 56 -3.43 11.40 0.61
N LYS A 57 -3.79 12.15 -0.42
CA LYS A 57 -4.36 13.48 -0.23
C LYS A 57 -5.76 13.39 0.38
N ALA A 58 -6.19 14.45 1.06
CA ALA A 58 -7.61 14.63 1.36
C ALA A 58 -8.44 14.51 0.07
N ASP A 59 -9.55 13.78 0.13
CA ASP A 59 -10.42 13.54 -1.01
C ASP A 59 -11.87 13.74 -0.60
N ASP A 60 -12.42 14.86 -1.06
CA ASP A 60 -13.79 15.29 -0.78
C ASP A 60 -14.81 14.37 -1.47
N GLY A 61 -14.41 13.61 -2.49
CA GLY A 61 -15.32 12.80 -3.30
C GLY A 61 -16.29 13.65 -4.14
N PRO A 62 -17.14 13.00 -4.95
CA PRO A 62 -18.02 13.71 -5.89
C PRO A 62 -19.31 14.25 -5.23
N CYS A 63 -19.71 13.71 -4.08
CA CYS A 63 -20.92 14.13 -3.38
C CYS A 63 -20.79 15.52 -2.73
N LYS A 64 -21.92 16.12 -2.34
CA LYS A 64 -22.01 17.53 -1.90
C LYS A 64 -22.46 17.71 -0.44
N ALA A 65 -22.38 16.67 0.38
CA ALA A 65 -22.54 16.84 1.83
C ALA A 65 -21.37 17.67 2.38
N MET A 66 -21.57 18.31 3.53
CA MET A 66 -20.52 19.06 4.22
C MET A 66 -20.17 18.35 5.52
N MET A 67 -19.41 17.26 5.41
CA MET A 67 -19.03 16.45 6.56
C MET A 67 -17.61 16.79 7.00
N LYS A 68 -17.46 17.43 8.16
CA LYS A 68 -16.14 17.63 8.76
C LYS A 68 -15.48 16.28 9.04
N ARG A 69 -14.27 16.10 8.54
CA ARG A 69 -13.41 14.93 8.73
C ARG A 69 -11.97 15.38 8.94
N PHE A 70 -11.11 14.45 9.32
CA PHE A 70 -9.68 14.69 9.49
C PHE A 70 -8.87 13.85 8.51
N PHE A 71 -7.74 14.36 8.02
CA PHE A 71 -6.77 13.62 7.22
C PHE A 71 -5.34 13.92 7.70
N PHE A 72 -4.40 13.01 7.48
CA PHE A 72 -2.99 13.27 7.74
C PHE A 72 -2.36 14.00 6.56
N ASN A 73 -1.87 15.22 6.80
CA ASN A 73 -1.14 16.01 5.83
C ASN A 73 0.35 15.71 5.95
N ILE A 74 0.93 15.07 4.93
CA ILE A 74 2.35 14.69 4.93
C ILE A 74 3.31 15.88 4.86
N HIS A 75 2.87 17.03 4.36
CA HIS A 75 3.72 18.21 4.23
C HIS A 75 3.89 18.90 5.58
N THR A 76 2.81 19.02 6.35
CA THR A 76 2.84 19.58 7.71
C THR A 76 3.13 18.53 8.77
N GLN A 77 3.06 17.24 8.41
CA GLN A 77 3.12 16.08 9.31
C GLN A 77 2.08 16.14 10.44
N GLN A 78 0.91 16.71 10.14
CA GLN A 78 -0.16 16.92 11.12
C GLN A 78 -1.49 16.38 10.60
N CYS A 79 -2.37 16.05 11.55
CA CYS A 79 -3.76 15.74 11.25
C CYS A 79 -4.57 17.05 11.15
N GLU A 80 -5.17 17.28 9.99
CA GLU A 80 -5.87 18.51 9.63
C GLU A 80 -7.34 18.23 9.28
N GLU A 81 -8.18 19.25 9.43
CA GLU A 81 -9.61 19.17 9.10
C GLU A 81 -9.84 19.40 7.60
N PHE A 82 -10.80 18.67 7.02
CA PHE A 82 -11.28 18.89 5.66
C PHE A 82 -12.78 18.57 5.54
N VAL A 83 -13.39 18.99 4.43
CA VAL A 83 -14.82 18.78 4.16
C VAL A 83 -15.01 17.58 3.23
N TYR A 84 -15.51 16.48 3.76
CA TYR A 84 -15.87 15.31 2.98
C TYR A 84 -17.30 15.43 2.41
N GLY A 85 -17.42 15.19 1.11
CA GLY A 85 -18.63 15.25 0.32
C GLY A 85 -19.66 14.17 0.63
N GLY A 86 -19.30 13.14 1.39
CA GLY A 86 -20.22 12.09 1.87
C GLY A 86 -20.23 10.80 1.06
N CYS A 87 -19.48 10.70 -0.04
CA CYS A 87 -19.30 9.44 -0.77
C CYS A 87 -17.89 9.34 -1.40
N GLU A 88 -17.49 8.10 -1.72
CA GLU A 88 -16.18 7.76 -2.29
C GLU A 88 -14.99 8.25 -1.41
N GLY A 89 -13.99 8.86 -2.03
CA GLY A 89 -12.77 9.30 -1.38
C GLY A 89 -11.77 8.15 -1.15
N ASN A 90 -10.90 8.34 -0.16
CA ASN A 90 -9.87 7.36 0.18
C ASN A 90 -9.76 7.12 1.71
N GLN A 91 -8.82 6.26 2.10
CA GLN A 91 -8.63 5.82 3.49
C GLN A 91 -8.01 6.88 4.42
N ASN A 92 -7.43 7.97 3.89
CA ASN A 92 -6.93 9.09 4.69
C ASN A 92 -8.08 10.02 5.14
N ARG A 93 -9.04 9.45 5.86
CA ARG A 93 -10.25 10.16 6.30
C ARG A 93 -10.75 9.56 7.62
N PHE A 94 -10.67 10.36 8.68
CA PHE A 94 -10.98 9.95 10.04
C PHE A 94 -12.12 10.81 10.62
N GLU A 95 -12.85 10.25 11.57
CA GLU A 95 -13.97 10.95 12.22
C GLU A 95 -13.51 11.95 13.27
N SER A 96 -12.38 11.66 13.91
CA SER A 96 -11.78 12.51 14.94
C SER A 96 -10.30 12.77 14.72
N LEU A 97 -9.82 13.86 15.32
CA LEU A 97 -8.41 14.21 15.35
C LEU A 97 -7.59 13.10 16.03
N GLU A 98 -8.15 12.51 17.09
CA GLU A 98 -7.54 11.45 17.87
C GLU A 98 -7.35 10.18 17.04
N GLU A 99 -8.37 9.77 16.27
CA GLU A 99 -8.28 8.60 15.39
C GLU A 99 -7.20 8.80 14.32
N CYS A 100 -7.15 9.99 13.71
CA CYS A 100 -6.12 10.33 12.74
C CYS A 100 -4.71 10.22 13.35
N LYS A 101 -4.50 10.82 14.53
CA LYS A 101 -3.20 10.80 15.20
C LYS A 101 -2.81 9.37 15.58
N GLU A 102 -3.73 8.58 16.13
CA GLU A 102 -3.47 7.18 16.47
C GLU A 102 -3.04 6.34 15.26
N LYS A 103 -3.66 6.55 14.10
CA LYS A 103 -3.38 5.77 12.88
C LYS A 103 -2.16 6.25 12.10
N CYS A 104 -1.85 7.55 12.12
CA CYS A 104 -0.87 8.15 11.21
C CYS A 104 0.33 8.82 11.89
N THR A 105 0.28 9.13 13.19
CA THR A 105 1.40 9.77 13.91
C THR A 105 2.12 8.77 14.80
N ARG A 106 3.46 8.71 14.71
CA ARG A 106 4.26 7.73 15.47
C ARG A 106 4.29 8.00 16.97
N ASP A 107 4.20 9.26 17.36
CA ASP A 107 4.37 9.71 18.74
C ASP A 107 3.05 9.71 19.52
N TYR A 108 1.95 9.27 18.91
CA TYR A 108 0.68 9.16 19.63
C TYR A 108 0.81 8.04 20.67
N PRO A 109 0.65 8.35 21.98
CA PRO A 109 0.82 7.36 23.02
C PRO A 109 -0.23 6.27 22.85
N LYS A 110 0.19 5.12 22.32
CA LYS A 110 -0.62 3.90 22.36
C LYS A 110 -0.88 3.63 23.83
N LYS A 111 -2.16 3.56 24.23
CA LYS A 111 -2.52 3.10 25.57
C LYS A 111 -1.84 1.74 25.76
N ILE A 112 -0.85 1.70 26.65
CA ILE A 112 -0.11 0.49 26.98
C ILE A 112 -1.18 -0.53 27.39
N ARG A 113 -1.42 -1.54 26.55
CA ARG A 113 -2.10 -2.75 27.00
C ARG A 113 -1.25 -3.25 28.16
N THR A 114 -1.81 -3.26 29.36
CA THR A 114 -1.13 -3.63 30.60
C THR A 114 -0.32 -4.90 30.36
N LYS A 115 0.99 -4.72 30.30
CA LYS A 115 1.98 -5.73 29.96
C LYS A 115 2.04 -6.73 31.11
N THR A 116 1.34 -7.85 30.96
CA THR A 116 1.54 -9.00 31.85
C THR A 116 2.94 -9.56 31.54
N ILE A 117 3.85 -9.39 32.48
CA ILE A 117 5.25 -9.81 32.38
C ILE A 117 5.30 -11.34 32.30
N LEU A 118 5.39 -11.95 31.09
CA LEU A 118 6.08 -13.25 30.93
C LEU A 118 6.32 -13.74 29.48
N GLN A 119 6.12 -12.99 28.41
CA GLN A 119 6.50 -13.49 27.08
C GLN A 119 7.21 -12.41 26.26
N LYS A 120 8.21 -12.84 25.50
CA LYS A 120 8.84 -12.06 24.45
C LYS A 120 7.78 -11.85 23.37
N GLU A 121 6.88 -10.90 23.61
CA GLU A 121 5.82 -10.56 22.67
C GLU A 121 6.46 -10.01 21.40
N LYS A 122 6.06 -10.56 20.26
CA LYS A 122 6.49 -10.08 18.94
C LYS A 122 6.17 -8.59 18.78
N PRO A 123 6.97 -7.85 17.99
CA PRO A 123 6.75 -6.42 17.81
C PRO A 123 5.32 -6.06 17.40
N ASP A 124 4.83 -4.89 17.84
CA ASP A 124 3.50 -4.37 17.50
C ASP A 124 3.19 -4.40 16.00
N PHE A 125 4.20 -4.14 15.16
CA PHE A 125 3.99 -4.12 13.71
C PHE A 125 3.64 -5.50 13.14
N CYS A 126 3.98 -6.60 13.83
CA CYS A 126 3.56 -7.95 13.43
C CYS A 126 2.04 -8.17 13.53
N PHE A 127 1.30 -7.23 14.14
CA PHE A 127 -0.15 -7.26 14.23
C PHE A 127 -0.83 -6.36 13.19
N LEU A 128 -0.05 -5.63 12.37
CA LEU A 128 -0.58 -4.88 11.24
C LEU A 128 -0.96 -5.83 10.10
N GLU A 129 -1.95 -5.45 9.30
CA GLU A 129 -2.28 -6.15 8.05
C GLU A 129 -1.20 -5.90 6.99
N GLU A 130 -1.20 -6.64 5.89
CA GLU A 130 -0.35 -6.35 4.75
C GLU A 130 -0.70 -4.98 4.12
N ASP A 131 0.32 -4.24 3.69
CA ASP A 131 0.12 -2.94 3.05
C ASP A 131 0.95 -2.85 1.76
N ALA A 132 0.26 -2.96 0.63
CA ALA A 132 0.86 -2.89 -0.69
C ALA A 132 1.48 -1.51 -1.00
N GLY A 133 1.12 -0.46 -0.25
CA GLY A 133 1.53 0.89 -0.56
C GLY A 133 0.80 1.48 -1.77
N ILE A 134 1.12 2.74 -2.09
CA ILE A 134 0.47 3.49 -3.17
C ILE A 134 1.09 3.24 -4.55
N CYS A 135 2.31 2.71 -4.58
CA CYS A 135 3.02 2.45 -5.83
C CYS A 135 2.47 1.21 -6.55
N ARG A 136 2.67 1.15 -7.87
CA ARG A 136 2.10 0.11 -8.74
C ARG A 136 3.06 -1.01 -9.11
N GLY A 137 4.18 -1.14 -8.38
CA GLY A 137 5.13 -2.23 -8.54
C GLY A 137 4.50 -3.60 -8.25
N TYR A 138 5.20 -4.65 -8.68
CA TYR A 138 4.84 -6.04 -8.45
C TYR A 138 6.02 -6.75 -7.76
N ILE A 139 6.30 -6.36 -6.52
CA ILE A 139 7.42 -6.89 -5.75
C ILE A 139 6.86 -7.90 -4.74
N THR A 140 7.32 -9.15 -4.82
CA THR A 140 6.94 -10.18 -3.83
C THR A 140 7.61 -9.86 -2.50
N ARG A 141 6.81 -9.76 -1.45
CA ARG A 141 7.25 -9.59 -0.05
C ARG A 141 6.48 -10.53 0.85
N TYR A 142 6.88 -10.63 2.11
CA TYR A 142 6.23 -11.45 3.11
C TYR A 142 5.69 -10.59 4.24
N PHE A 143 4.56 -10.99 4.81
CA PHE A 143 3.98 -10.38 6.01
C PHE A 143 3.51 -11.48 6.94
N TYR A 144 3.47 -11.20 8.23
CA TYR A 144 2.87 -12.11 9.20
C TYR A 144 1.36 -11.92 9.23
N ASN A 145 0.62 -12.94 8.82
CA ASN A 145 -0.83 -12.95 8.83
C ASN A 145 -1.33 -13.42 10.21
N ASN A 146 -1.98 -12.52 10.94
CA ASN A 146 -2.46 -12.80 12.29
C ASN A 146 -3.70 -13.71 12.33
N GLN A 147 -4.38 -13.92 11.20
CA GLN A 147 -5.52 -14.84 11.07
C GLN A 147 -5.03 -16.28 10.90
N SER A 148 -4.09 -16.52 9.98
CA SER A 148 -3.51 -17.84 9.73
C SER A 148 -2.36 -18.21 10.67
N LYS A 149 -1.85 -17.23 11.43
CA LYS A 149 -0.66 -17.32 12.29
C LYS A 149 0.61 -17.70 11.52
N GLN A 150 0.68 -17.32 10.25
CA GLN A 150 1.76 -17.71 9.34
C GLN A 150 2.31 -16.52 8.57
N CYS A 151 3.56 -16.64 8.14
CA CYS A 151 4.15 -15.70 7.19
C CYS A 151 3.71 -16.05 5.78
N GLU A 152 3.03 -15.10 5.13
CA GLU A 152 2.44 -15.25 3.80
C GLU A 152 3.06 -14.25 2.82
N ARG A 153 3.07 -14.62 1.54
CA ARG A 153 3.54 -13.71 0.48
C ARG A 153 2.43 -12.75 0.07
N PHE A 154 2.78 -11.50 -0.18
CA PHE A 154 1.87 -10.51 -0.76
C PHE A 154 2.59 -9.67 -1.84
N LYS A 155 1.79 -8.93 -2.61
CA LYS A 155 2.29 -8.04 -3.66
C LYS A 155 2.51 -6.64 -3.09
N TYR A 156 3.78 -6.27 -2.90
CA TYR A 156 4.18 -4.92 -2.52
C TYR A 156 4.40 -4.03 -3.74
N GLY A 157 3.88 -2.81 -3.66
CA GLY A 157 3.91 -1.79 -4.70
C GLY A 157 5.27 -1.10 -4.88
N GLY A 158 6.18 -1.23 -3.92
CA GLY A 158 7.55 -0.70 -4.00
C GLY A 158 7.79 0.66 -3.34
N CYS A 159 6.76 1.27 -2.75
CA CYS A 159 6.94 2.45 -1.91
C CYS A 159 5.91 2.48 -0.78
N LEU A 160 6.27 3.18 0.31
CA LEU A 160 5.47 3.25 1.54
C LEU A 160 5.16 1.85 2.08
N GLY A 161 3.92 1.60 2.49
CA GLY A 161 3.52 0.40 3.19
C GLY A 161 3.61 0.59 4.71
N ASN A 162 3.60 -0.52 5.43
CA ASN A 162 3.85 -0.59 6.86
C ASN A 162 5.05 -1.50 7.17
N LEU A 163 5.36 -1.66 8.46
CA LEU A 163 6.51 -2.44 8.92
C LEU A 163 6.30 -3.97 8.90
N ASN A 164 5.07 -4.47 8.66
CA ASN A 164 4.82 -5.89 8.43
C ASN A 164 5.13 -6.26 6.97
N ASN A 165 6.38 -6.05 6.56
CA ASN A 165 6.84 -6.20 5.18
C ASN A 165 8.30 -6.65 5.16
N PHE A 166 8.51 -7.92 4.87
CA PHE A 166 9.79 -8.61 4.92
C PHE A 166 10.23 -9.05 3.51
N GLU A 167 11.54 -9.07 3.27
CA GLU A 167 12.09 -9.48 1.99
C GLU A 167 12.04 -11.00 1.81
N SER A 168 12.17 -11.75 2.91
CA SER A 168 12.16 -13.21 2.91
C SER A 168 11.16 -13.81 3.90
N LEU A 169 10.78 -15.06 3.64
CA LEU A 169 9.92 -15.84 4.53
C LEU A 169 10.59 -16.07 5.89
N GLU A 170 11.90 -16.33 5.88
CA GLU A 170 12.72 -16.57 7.06
C GLU A 170 12.80 -15.33 7.94
N GLU A 171 13.03 -14.16 7.36
CA GLU A 171 13.02 -12.88 8.07
C GLU A 171 11.67 -12.64 8.77
N CYS A 172 10.56 -12.85 8.06
CA CYS A 172 9.22 -12.74 8.64
C CYS A 172 9.04 -13.70 9.81
N LYS A 173 9.40 -14.98 9.65
CA LYS A 173 9.24 -16.01 10.70
C LYS A 173 10.10 -15.71 11.92
N ASN A 174 11.34 -15.28 11.72
CA ASN A 174 12.25 -14.95 12.81
C ASN A 174 11.81 -13.69 13.57
N THR A 175 11.14 -12.76 12.90
CA THR A 175 10.71 -11.49 13.50
C THR A 175 9.33 -11.59 14.16
N CYS A 176 8.38 -12.25 13.51
CA CYS A 176 6.96 -12.23 13.87
C CYS A 176 6.35 -13.62 14.09
N GLY A 177 7.08 -14.70 13.80
CA GLY A 177 6.62 -16.05 14.05
C GLY A 177 6.40 -16.28 15.54
N ASP A 178 5.36 -17.03 15.87
CA ASP A 178 5.15 -17.43 17.25
C ASP A 178 6.19 -18.52 17.57
N GLU A 179 7.07 -18.27 18.55
CA GLU A 179 7.86 -19.35 19.14
C GLU A 179 6.85 -20.30 19.78
N LEU A 180 6.64 -21.47 19.17
CA LEU A 180 5.94 -22.58 19.82
C LEU A 180 6.78 -22.98 21.02
N ASN A 181 6.57 -22.29 22.14
CA ASN A 181 6.95 -22.75 23.45
C ASN A 181 6.17 -24.04 23.67
N ASP A 182 6.77 -25.18 23.32
CA ASP A 182 6.51 -26.46 23.97
C ASP A 182 7.02 -26.36 25.42
N PHE A 183 6.49 -25.40 26.18
CA PHE A 183 6.44 -25.57 27.61
C PHE A 183 5.34 -26.60 27.82
N GLN A 184 5.76 -27.86 27.88
CA GLN A 184 5.09 -28.85 28.68
C GLN A 184 4.78 -28.19 30.02
N VAL A 185 3.52 -27.78 30.19
CA VAL A 185 2.98 -27.48 31.51
C VAL A 185 2.98 -28.84 32.19
N ASN A 186 4.11 -29.18 32.81
CA ASN A 186 4.12 -30.12 33.91
C ASN A 186 3.24 -29.47 34.97
N ASP A 187 1.97 -29.89 34.95
CA ASP A 187 0.97 -29.65 35.97
C ASP A 187 1.51 -30.19 37.31
N TYR A 188 2.37 -29.39 37.95
CA TYR A 188 2.55 -29.49 39.38
C TYR A 188 1.33 -28.85 40.02
N ARG A 189 0.23 -29.60 40.00
CA ARG A 189 -0.85 -29.46 40.96
C ARG A 189 -0.23 -29.74 42.32
N THR A 190 0.19 -28.70 43.03
CA THR A 190 0.47 -28.78 44.46
C THR A 190 -0.84 -29.14 45.16
N PRO A 191 -0.98 -30.32 45.79
CA PRO A 191 -2.11 -30.59 46.66
C PRO A 191 -1.82 -29.93 48.00
N LEU A 192 -2.64 -28.94 48.37
CA LEU A 192 -2.80 -28.57 49.77
C LEU A 192 -3.64 -29.65 50.45
N ASP A 193 -3.03 -30.24 51.48
CA ASP A 193 -3.63 -30.91 52.64
C ASP A 193 -4.42 -32.21 52.42
N ALA A 194 -3.73 -33.35 52.63
CA ALA A 194 -4.32 -34.48 53.35
C ALA A 194 -3.23 -35.32 54.02
N VAL A 195 -3.28 -35.30 55.35
CA VAL A 195 -2.46 -36.08 56.27
C VAL A 195 -2.94 -37.55 56.28
N ASN A 196 -1.95 -38.45 56.17
CA ASN A 196 -1.87 -39.82 56.67
C ASN A 196 -2.76 -40.96 56.13
N ASN A 197 -2.02 -41.96 55.60
CA ASN A 197 -1.94 -43.37 56.04
C ASN A 197 -2.34 -44.47 55.04
N ASP A 198 -1.29 -45.22 54.69
CA ASP A 198 -1.20 -46.69 54.69
C ASP A 198 -1.68 -47.49 53.46
N SER A 199 -0.76 -48.38 53.06
CA SER A 199 -0.93 -49.70 52.46
C SER A 199 -1.26 -49.93 50.98
N LEU A 200 -0.32 -50.69 50.39
CA LEU A 200 -0.43 -51.78 49.41
C LEU A 200 -0.23 -51.48 47.90
N THR A 201 0.85 -52.07 47.40
CA THR A 201 1.33 -52.34 46.03
C THR A 201 0.38 -53.26 45.20
N PRO A 202 0.74 -53.75 43.98
CA PRO A 202 1.01 -53.08 42.69
C PRO A 202 0.23 -53.74 41.49
N GLN A 203 0.18 -53.13 40.29
CA GLN A 203 0.42 -53.74 38.94
C GLN A 203 -0.26 -53.03 37.73
N PRO A 204 0.25 -53.24 36.50
CA PRO A 204 0.12 -52.33 35.36
C PRO A 204 -0.78 -52.85 34.23
N THR A 205 -1.50 -51.96 33.54
CA THR A 205 -2.13 -52.17 32.21
C THR A 205 -2.45 -50.75 31.66
N LYS A 206 -2.42 -50.36 30.38
CA LYS A 206 -2.19 -50.98 29.06
C LYS A 206 -1.95 -49.78 28.11
N ALA A 207 -0.91 -49.85 27.27
CA ALA A 207 -0.73 -48.90 26.18
C ALA A 207 -1.80 -49.15 25.09
N SER A 208 -2.39 -48.08 24.55
CA SER A 208 -3.22 -48.14 23.34
C SER A 208 -2.50 -47.41 22.22
N SER A 209 -2.02 -48.18 21.24
CA SER A 209 -1.55 -47.71 19.95
C SER A 209 -2.75 -47.46 19.04
N PHE A 210 -2.89 -46.24 18.50
CA PHE A 210 -3.83 -45.97 17.42
C PHE A 210 -3.04 -45.49 16.20
N PHE A 211 -3.01 -46.32 15.17
CA PHE A 211 -2.41 -46.04 13.87
C PHE A 211 -3.45 -45.44 12.92
N VAL A 212 -3.05 -44.32 12.30
CA VAL A 212 -3.19 -43.94 10.87
C VAL A 212 -4.59 -43.76 10.28
N THR A 213 -4.81 -42.56 9.73
CA THR A 213 -5.02 -42.39 8.27
C THR A 213 -4.62 -40.98 7.84
N THR A 214 -3.65 -40.92 6.93
CA THR A 214 -3.22 -39.73 6.22
C THR A 214 -4.08 -39.64 4.96
N GLU A 215 -4.99 -38.67 4.88
CA GLU A 215 -5.66 -38.34 3.62
C GLU A 215 -4.88 -37.25 2.90
N ARG A 216 -4.32 -37.64 1.75
CA ARG A 216 -3.65 -36.79 0.78
C ARG A 216 -4.69 -36.38 -0.26
N THR A 217 -5.27 -35.19 -0.14
CA THR A 217 -6.07 -34.59 -1.21
C THR A 217 -5.14 -33.79 -2.13
N ASN A 218 -4.66 -34.47 -3.18
CA ASN A 218 -4.15 -33.84 -4.38
C ASN A 218 -5.36 -33.49 -5.26
N ASP A 219 -5.76 -32.22 -5.33
CA ASP A 219 -6.58 -31.70 -6.42
C ASP A 219 -6.46 -30.17 -6.47
N GLY A 220 -5.68 -29.65 -7.43
CA GLY A 220 -5.50 -28.20 -7.56
C GLY A 220 -4.55 -27.74 -8.66
N TRP A 221 -4.38 -28.51 -9.75
CA TRP A 221 -3.58 -28.05 -10.89
C TRP A 221 -4.10 -28.59 -12.22
N LYS A 222 -5.25 -28.10 -12.70
CA LYS A 222 -5.72 -28.35 -14.08
C LYS A 222 -6.42 -27.20 -14.81
N ASN A 223 -6.41 -25.96 -14.29
CA ASN A 223 -7.11 -24.84 -14.95
C ASN A 223 -6.20 -23.73 -15.50
N ALA A 224 -4.90 -23.97 -15.69
CA ALA A 224 -3.98 -22.96 -16.23
C ALA A 224 -3.75 -23.05 -17.76
N ASP A 225 -4.22 -24.10 -18.43
CA ASP A 225 -3.88 -24.36 -19.84
C ASP A 225 -4.92 -23.81 -20.83
N HIS A 226 -6.17 -23.66 -20.41
CA HIS A 226 -7.26 -23.27 -21.32
C HIS A 226 -7.30 -21.75 -21.61
N THR A 227 -6.80 -20.92 -20.68
CA THR A 227 -6.76 -19.47 -20.84
C THR A 227 -5.65 -19.06 -21.81
N TYR A 228 -4.50 -19.74 -21.77
CA TYR A 228 -3.34 -19.43 -22.60
C TYR A 228 -3.61 -19.70 -24.10
N GLN A 229 -4.35 -20.77 -24.41
CA GLN A 229 -4.75 -21.09 -25.78
C GLN A 229 -5.74 -20.09 -26.37
N VAL A 230 -6.62 -19.50 -25.57
CA VAL A 230 -7.55 -18.46 -26.04
C VAL A 230 -6.80 -17.16 -26.37
N PHE A 231 -5.81 -16.78 -25.56
CA PHE A 231 -5.01 -15.58 -25.83
C PHE A 231 -4.13 -15.69 -27.08
N LEU A 232 -3.51 -16.85 -27.32
CA LEU A 232 -2.70 -17.07 -28.53
C LEU A 232 -3.55 -17.04 -29.81
N ASN A 233 -4.77 -17.57 -29.77
CA ASN A 233 -5.68 -17.54 -30.92
C ASN A 233 -6.18 -16.11 -31.24
N ILE A 234 -6.45 -15.29 -30.23
CA ILE A 234 -6.88 -13.89 -30.44
C ILE A 234 -5.75 -13.05 -31.05
N ILE A 235 -4.50 -13.24 -30.60
CA ILE A 235 -3.34 -12.53 -31.16
C ILE A 235 -3.10 -12.92 -32.62
N CYS A 236 -3.25 -14.20 -32.97
CA CYS A 236 -3.13 -14.68 -34.36
C CYS A 236 -4.22 -14.11 -35.29
N ILE A 237 -5.45 -13.93 -34.81
CA ILE A 237 -6.55 -13.35 -35.60
C ILE A 237 -6.31 -11.85 -35.83
N HIS A 238 -5.81 -11.11 -34.85
CA HIS A 238 -5.47 -9.70 -35.03
C HIS A 238 -4.26 -9.49 -35.94
N ALA A 239 -3.25 -10.35 -35.84
CA ALA A 239 -2.07 -10.29 -36.72
C ALA A 239 -2.41 -10.59 -38.19
N SER A 240 -3.28 -11.57 -38.46
CA SER A 240 -3.71 -11.92 -39.82
C SER A 240 -4.59 -10.83 -40.47
N MET A 241 -5.47 -10.19 -39.70
CA MET A 241 -6.26 -9.04 -40.18
C MET A 241 -5.39 -7.80 -40.48
N PHE A 242 -4.31 -7.60 -39.73
CA PHE A 242 -3.35 -6.51 -39.99
C PHE A 242 -2.53 -6.77 -41.26
N ILE A 243 -2.09 -8.02 -41.48
CA ILE A 243 -1.34 -8.41 -42.69
C ILE A 243 -2.23 -8.35 -43.95
N LEU A 244 -3.50 -8.72 -43.85
CA LEU A 244 -4.45 -8.60 -44.97
C LEU A 244 -4.75 -7.13 -45.33
N ARG A 245 -4.85 -6.23 -44.33
CA ARG A 245 -4.97 -4.79 -44.59
C ARG A 245 -3.73 -4.18 -45.25
N LEU A 246 -2.53 -4.63 -44.87
CA LEU A 246 -1.27 -4.18 -45.50
C LEU A 246 -1.15 -4.63 -46.96
N ARG A 247 -1.61 -5.85 -47.30
CA ARG A 247 -1.65 -6.31 -48.70
C ARG A 247 -2.64 -5.53 -49.57
N SER A 248 -3.76 -5.06 -49.01
CA SER A 248 -4.71 -4.22 -49.75
C SER A 248 -4.20 -2.79 -49.98
N ILE A 249 -3.28 -2.29 -49.14
CA ILE A 249 -2.68 -0.96 -49.28
C ILE A 249 -1.51 -0.98 -50.27
N LEU A 250 -0.73 -2.07 -50.34
CA LEU A 250 0.38 -2.20 -51.31
C LEU A 250 -0.04 -2.50 -52.76
N CYS A 251 -1.32 -2.80 -53.03
CA CYS A 251 -1.85 -2.97 -54.39
C CYS A 251 -2.46 -1.68 -54.98
N ILE A 252 -2.34 -0.55 -54.28
CA ILE A 252 -2.79 0.77 -54.76
C ILE A 252 -1.60 1.73 -54.69
N CYS A 253 -0.59 1.47 -55.52
CA CYS A 253 0.43 2.41 -56.00
C CYS A 253 1.10 1.79 -57.24
#